data_AF-A0A1M5B773-F1
#
_entry.id   AF-A0A1M5B773-F1
#
_cell.length_a   1.000
_cell.length_b   1.000
_cell.length_c   1.000
_cell.angle_alpha   90.00
_cell.angle_beta   90.00
_cell.angle_gamma   90.00
#
_symmetry.space_group_name_H-M   'P 1'
#
loop_
_entity.id
_entity.type
_entity.pdbx_description
1 polymer ?
#
loop_
_entity_poly.entity_id
_entity_poly.type
_entity_poly.pdbx_seq_one_letter_code
_entity_poly.pdbx_strand_id
1 'polypeptide(L)'
;MIGEKIRFVLCAAFMLSGLVIMLGAAIGNFRFRTALNRMHAAAMGDSLGKLCLLIGLMLYQWGGTVEAKLLFILAFFWMAGPVCSHMLCEFEVTTNELMKKEKEVKKDADSV
;
A
#
# COMPACT_ATOMS: atom_id res chain seq x y z
N MET A 1 1.20 19.41 -31.59
CA MET A 1 -0.05 18.63 -31.74
C MET A 1 0.10 17.12 -31.54
N ILE A 2 0.99 16.39 -32.23
CA ILE A 2 1.16 14.92 -32.02
C ILE A 2 1.75 14.59 -30.62
N GLY A 3 2.72 15.37 -30.14
CA GLY A 3 3.40 15.10 -28.87
C GLY A 3 2.50 15.17 -27.62
N GLU A 4 1.54 16.09 -27.59
CA GLU A 4 0.54 16.17 -26.51
C GLU A 4 -0.41 14.97 -26.50
N LYS A 5 -0.84 14.50 -27.67
CA LYS A 5 -1.73 13.34 -27.78
C LYS A 5 -1.08 12.08 -27.23
N ILE A 6 0.20 11.86 -27.52
CA ILE A 6 0.98 10.71 -27.02
C ILE A 6 1.09 10.76 -25.49
N ARG A 7 1.41 11.94 -24.92
CA ARG A 7 1.49 12.13 -23.47
C ARG A 7 0.14 11.89 -22.79
N PHE A 8 -0.94 12.35 -23.40
CA PHE A 8 -2.30 12.13 -22.90
C PHE A 8 -2.67 10.64 -22.88
N VAL A 9 -2.36 9.91 -23.95
CA VAL A 9 -2.62 8.45 -24.04
C VAL A 9 -1.79 7.68 -23.02
N LEU A 10 -0.50 7.99 -22.87
CA LEU A 10 0.36 7.37 -21.86
C LEU A 10 -0.14 7.65 -20.43
N CYS A 11 -0.53 8.89 -20.15
CA CYS A 11 -1.09 9.26 -18.85
C CYS A 11 -2.38 8.48 -18.56
N ALA A 12 -3.31 8.43 -19.53
CA ALA A 12 -4.55 7.69 -19.40
C ALA A 12 -4.31 6.18 -19.16
N ALA A 13 -3.34 5.58 -19.87
CA ALA A 13 -2.98 4.17 -19.67
C ALA A 13 -2.44 3.91 -18.26
N PHE A 14 -1.55 4.77 -17.75
CA PHE A 14 -1.00 4.65 -16.39
C PHE A 14 -2.04 4.90 -15.30
N MET A 15 -2.99 5.81 -15.55
CA MET A 15 -4.10 6.07 -14.61
C MET A 15 -5.06 4.87 -14.54
N LEU A 16 -5.38 4.27 -15.69
CA LEU A 16 -6.16 3.04 -15.78
C LEU A 16 -5.46 1.87 -15.09
N SER A 17 -4.15 1.67 -15.32
CA SER A 17 -3.41 0.59 -14.65
C SER A 17 -3.35 0.80 -13.14
N GLY A 18 -3.11 2.03 -12.68
CA GLY A 18 -3.15 2.37 -11.25
C GLY A 18 -4.51 2.07 -10.61
N LEU A 19 -5.60 2.41 -11.31
CA LEU A 19 -6.96 2.11 -10.85
C LEU A 19 -7.22 0.61 -10.74
N VAL A 20 -6.82 -0.17 -11.74
CA VAL A 20 -6.98 -1.65 -11.73
C VAL A 20 -6.18 -2.29 -10.59
N ILE A 21 -4.95 -1.84 -10.34
CA ILE A 21 -4.13 -2.31 -9.22
C ILE A 21 -4.81 -1.99 -7.88
N MET A 22 -5.36 -0.78 -7.74
CA MET A 22 -6.04 -0.35 -6.51
C MET A 22 -7.32 -1.16 -6.26
N LEU A 23 -8.10 -1.45 -7.30
CA LEU A 23 -9.26 -2.34 -7.23
C LEU A 23 -8.85 -3.78 -6.90
N GLY A 24 -7.78 -4.28 -7.51
CA GLY A 24 -7.22 -5.61 -7.22
C GLY A 24 -6.78 -5.75 -5.75
N ALA A 25 -6.14 -4.71 -5.20
CA ALA A 25 -5.76 -4.66 -3.79
C ALA A 25 -6.98 -4.61 -2.86
N ALA A 26 -8.01 -3.83 -3.21
CA ALA A 26 -9.27 -3.78 -2.48
C ALA A 26 -9.99 -5.15 -2.47
N ILE A 27 -9.99 -5.86 -3.60
CA ILE A 27 -10.56 -7.22 -3.68
C ILE A 27 -9.71 -8.22 -2.89
N GLY A 28 -8.38 -8.12 -2.95
CA GLY A 28 -7.45 -8.94 -2.16
C GLY A 28 -7.68 -8.79 -0.65
N ASN A 29 -7.98 -7.58 -0.19
CA ASN A 29 -8.34 -7.28 1.19
C ASN A 29 -9.60 -8.04 1.67
N PHE A 30 -10.58 -8.27 0.80
CA PHE A 30 -11.80 -9.01 1.15
C PHE A 30 -11.64 -10.54 1.16
N ARG A 31 -10.62 -11.09 0.49
CA ARG A 31 -10.42 -12.54 0.39
C ARG A 31 -9.65 -13.13 1.57
N PHE A 32 -8.79 -12.37 2.23
CA PHE A 32 -7.91 -12.91 3.28
C PHE A 32 -8.50 -12.80 4.69
N ARG A 33 -8.50 -13.94 5.41
CA ARG A 33 -9.14 -14.13 6.72
C ARG A 33 -8.29 -13.67 7.92
N THR A 34 -7.02 -13.28 7.71
CA THR A 34 -6.07 -12.86 8.76
C THR A 34 -5.77 -11.37 8.65
N ALA A 35 -5.91 -10.61 9.75
CA ALA A 35 -5.80 -9.15 9.79
C ALA A 35 -4.44 -8.60 9.26
N LEU A 36 -3.33 -9.29 9.54
CA LEU A 36 -1.98 -8.95 9.07
C LEU A 36 -1.84 -9.05 7.55
N ASN A 37 -2.28 -10.16 6.97
CA ASN A 37 -2.21 -10.36 5.52
C ASN A 37 -3.13 -9.38 4.77
N ARG A 38 -4.17 -8.88 5.45
CA ARG A 38 -5.08 -7.86 4.95
C ARG A 38 -4.44 -6.46 4.93
N MET A 39 -3.73 -6.08 6.00
CA MET A 39 -3.01 -4.80 6.05
C MET A 39 -1.77 -4.78 5.15
N HIS A 40 -1.05 -5.89 5.02
CA HIS A 40 0.07 -6.00 4.10
C HIS A 40 -0.38 -5.91 2.63
N ALA A 41 -1.47 -6.62 2.25
CA ALA A 41 -2.04 -6.52 0.91
C ALA A 41 -2.56 -5.11 0.59
N ALA A 42 -3.17 -4.43 1.57
CA ALA A 42 -3.60 -3.04 1.43
C ALA A 42 -2.41 -2.09 1.26
N ALA A 43 -1.33 -2.25 2.04
CA ALA A 43 -0.14 -1.42 1.96
C ALA A 43 0.64 -1.62 0.64
N MET A 44 0.73 -2.85 0.14
CA MET A 44 1.31 -3.14 -1.17
C MET A 44 0.50 -2.47 -2.28
N GLY A 45 -0.83 -2.59 -2.25
CA GLY A 45 -1.71 -1.95 -3.23
C GLY A 45 -1.61 -0.43 -3.23
N ASP A 46 -1.56 0.15 -2.05
CA ASP A 46 -1.45 1.60 -1.86
C ASP A 46 -0.09 2.13 -2.33
N SER A 47 0.99 1.39 -2.09
CA SER A 47 2.34 1.74 -2.56
C SER A 47 2.45 1.62 -4.08
N LEU A 48 2.05 0.48 -4.66
CA LEU A 48 2.14 0.23 -6.10
C LEU A 48 1.19 1.12 -6.92
N GLY A 49 -0.03 1.33 -6.40
CA GLY A 49 -1.05 2.18 -7.04
C GLY A 49 -0.62 3.65 -7.08
N LYS A 50 -0.14 4.20 -5.96
CA LYS A 50 0.41 5.56 -5.93
C LYS A 50 1.63 5.70 -6.84
N LEU A 51 2.53 4.72 -6.87
CA LEU A 51 3.71 4.76 -7.73
C LEU A 51 3.33 4.82 -9.22
N CYS A 52 2.35 4.01 -9.64
CA CYS A 52 1.82 4.05 -11.01
C CYS A 52 1.20 5.42 -11.33
N LEU A 53 0.32 5.93 -10.46
CA LEU A 53 -0.31 7.24 -10.64
C LEU A 53 0.71 8.39 -10.69
N LEU A 54 1.74 8.35 -9.85
CA LEU A 54 2.80 9.36 -9.78
C LEU A 54 3.64 9.38 -11.06
N ILE A 55 4.00 8.21 -11.62
CA ILE A 55 4.71 8.10 -12.89
C ILE A 55 3.85 8.64 -14.05
N GLY A 56 2.55 8.29 -14.08
CA GLY A 56 1.61 8.82 -15.09
C GLY A 56 1.51 10.34 -15.05
N LEU A 57 1.50 10.92 -13.85
CA LEU A 57 1.43 12.38 -13.67
C LEU A 57 2.74 13.09 -14.01
N MET A 58 3.90 12.48 -13.71
CA MET A 58 5.22 13.00 -14.12
C MET A 58 5.36 13.05 -15.64
N LEU A 59 4.84 12.06 -16.36
CA LEU A 59 4.85 12.05 -17.83
C LEU A 59 3.98 13.15 -18.44
N TYR A 60 2.93 13.58 -17.73
CA TYR A 60 2.03 14.63 -18.19
C TYR A 60 2.58 16.04 -17.94
N GLN A 61 3.19 16.27 -16.77
CA GLN A 61 3.75 17.56 -16.38
C GLN A 61 5.28 17.57 -16.35
N TRP A 62 5.90 17.80 -17.51
CA TRP A 62 7.33 18.10 -17.59
C TRP A 62 7.51 19.63 -17.50
N GLY A 63 7.99 20.14 -16.35
CA GLY A 63 8.43 21.54 -16.22
C GLY A 63 7.55 22.50 -15.40
N GLY A 64 6.77 22.02 -14.42
CA GLY A 64 6.02 22.89 -13.51
C GLY A 64 6.19 22.52 -12.03
N THR A 65 5.90 23.45 -11.12
CA THR A 65 5.96 23.29 -9.64
C THR A 65 5.26 22.04 -9.09
N VAL A 66 4.34 21.47 -9.87
CA VAL A 66 3.62 20.23 -9.59
C VAL A 66 4.56 19.03 -9.49
N GLU A 67 5.54 18.91 -10.38
CA GLU A 67 6.53 17.81 -10.39
C GLU A 67 7.33 17.78 -9.09
N ALA A 68 7.83 18.94 -8.65
CA ALA A 68 8.61 19.07 -7.42
C ALA A 68 7.79 18.70 -6.17
N LYS A 69 6.52 19.13 -6.09
CA LYS A 69 5.61 18.68 -5.03
C LYS A 69 5.40 17.16 -5.06
N LEU A 70 5.28 16.60 -6.25
CA LEU A 70 5.03 15.19 -6.45
C LEU A 70 6.21 14.32 -6.00
N LEU A 71 7.43 14.75 -6.33
CA LEU A 71 8.67 14.10 -5.93
C LEU A 71 8.90 14.21 -4.41
N PHE A 72 8.51 15.34 -3.80
CA PHE A 72 8.54 15.51 -2.34
C PHE A 72 7.60 14.53 -1.62
N ILE A 73 6.38 14.34 -2.15
CA ILE A 73 5.43 13.35 -1.63
C ILE A 73 5.99 11.93 -1.76
N LEU A 74 6.60 11.60 -2.91
CA LEU A 74 7.20 10.28 -3.14
C LEU A 74 8.32 9.99 -2.13
N ALA A 75 9.21 10.96 -1.87
CA ALA A 75 10.28 10.82 -0.89
C ALA A 75 9.74 10.57 0.53
N PHE A 76 8.70 11.32 0.91
CA PHE A 76 8.04 11.13 2.20
C PHE A 76 7.39 9.74 2.31
N PHE A 77 6.78 9.28 1.22
CA PHE A 77 6.16 7.96 1.15
C PHE A 77 7.19 6.82 1.23
N TRP A 78 8.39 7.04 0.68
CA TRP A 78 9.48 6.07 0.78
C TRP A 78 9.92 5.86 2.22
N MET A 79 9.94 6.92 3.04
CA MET A 79 10.19 6.79 4.48
C MET A 79 9.02 6.18 5.24
N ALA A 80 7.78 6.40 4.78
CA ALA A 80 6.61 5.77 5.37
C ALA A 80 6.63 4.25 5.22
N GLY A 81 7.14 3.71 4.10
CA GLY A 81 7.29 2.27 3.86
C GLY A 81 7.98 1.48 4.99
N PRO A 82 9.24 1.77 5.35
CA PRO A 82 9.95 1.08 6.43
C PRO A 82 9.34 1.33 7.81
N VAL A 83 8.77 2.52 8.06
CA VAL A 83 8.06 2.82 9.32
C VAL A 83 6.83 1.93 9.48
N CYS A 84 6.02 1.80 8.44
CA CYS A 84 4.85 0.92 8.43
C CYS A 84 5.26 -0.55 8.63
N SER A 85 6.34 -1.01 7.99
CA SER A 85 6.86 -2.37 8.19
C SER A 85 7.31 -2.63 9.62
N HIS A 86 7.97 -1.66 10.26
CA HIS A 86 8.41 -1.78 11.65
C HIS A 86 7.21 -1.88 12.61
N MET A 87 6.22 -1.00 12.46
CA MET A 87 5.00 -1.03 13.28
C MET A 87 4.19 -2.32 13.06
N LEU A 88 4.16 -2.84 11.82
CA LEU A 88 3.45 -4.08 11.50
C LEU A 88 4.09 -5.29 12.20
N CYS A 89 5.43 -5.32 12.25
CA CYS A 89 6.18 -6.37 12.94
C CYS A 89 5.89 -6.38 14.46
N GLU A 90 5.86 -5.19 15.08
CA GLU A 90 5.54 -5.04 16.50
C GLU A 90 4.10 -5.47 16.83
N PHE A 91 3.16 -5.18 15.91
CA PHE A 91 1.77 -5.61 16.02
C PHE A 91 1.61 -7.14 15.95
N GLU A 92 2.40 -7.79 15.09
CA GLU A 92 2.38 -9.25 14.95
C GLU A 92 2.94 -9.95 16.20
N VAL A 93 4.06 -9.47 16.73
CA VAL A 93 4.65 -9.99 17.97
C VAL A 93 3.67 -9.85 19.14
N THR A 94 3.04 -8.68 19.30
CA THR A 94 2.07 -8.45 20.37
C THR A 94 0.84 -9.37 20.23
N THR A 95 0.32 -9.56 19.02
CA THR A 95 -0.83 -10.44 18.78
C THR A 95 -0.51 -11.90 19.06
N ASN A 96 0.70 -12.36 18.72
CA ASN A 96 1.13 -13.74 18.98
C ASN A 96 1.31 -14.00 20.49
N GLU A 97 1.91 -13.06 21.21
CA GLU A 97 2.05 -13.12 22.67
C GLU A 97 0.68 -13.17 23.38
N LEU A 98 -0.31 -12.41 22.90
CA LEU A 98 -1.68 -12.46 23.42
C LEU A 98 -2.37 -13.81 23.14
N MET A 99 -2.24 -14.35 21.93
CA MET A 99 -2.78 -15.69 21.61
C MET A 99 -2.12 -16.81 22.42
N LYS A 100 -0.82 -16.67 22.75
CA LYS A 100 -0.11 -17.64 23.60
C LYS A 100 -0.58 -17.57 25.05
N LYS A 101 -0.77 -16.37 25.60
CA LYS A 101 -1.35 -16.16 26.94
C LYS A 101 -2.78 -16.69 27.05
N GLU A 102 -3.63 -16.49 26.05
CA GLU A 102 -4.99 -17.06 26.07
C GLU A 102 -4.99 -18.60 26.06
N LYS A 103 -4.05 -19.22 25.33
CA LYS A 103 -3.90 -20.69 25.32
C LYS A 103 -3.40 -21.24 26.65
N GLU A 104 -2.53 -20.53 27.35
CA GLU A 104 -2.04 -20.93 28.67
C GLU A 104 -3.13 -20.78 29.74
N VAL A 105 -3.87 -19.66 29.76
CA VAL A 105 -5.00 -19.45 30.69
C VAL A 105 -6.11 -20.49 30.50
N LYS A 106 -6.41 -20.87 29.25
CA LYS A 106 -7.44 -21.88 28.98
C LYS A 106 -6.99 -23.30 29.34
N LYS A 107 -5.68 -23.57 29.35
CA LYS A 107 -5.11 -24.86 29.75
C LYS A 107 -5.12 -25.03 31.27
N ASP A 108 -4.87 -23.95 32.00
CA ASP A 108 -5.05 -23.94 33.46
C ASP A 108 -6.52 -24.12 33.86
N ALA A 109 -7.46 -23.45 33.15
CA ALA A 109 -8.89 -23.56 33.43
C ALA A 109 -9.53 -24.92 33.11
N ASP A 110 -8.96 -25.70 32.18
CA ASP A 110 -9.42 -27.05 31.82
C ASP A 110 -8.71 -28.15 32.64
N SER A 111 -7.75 -27.76 33.49
CA SER A 111 -6.99 -28.67 34.36
C SER A 111 -7.45 -28.67 35.83
N VAL A 112 -8.52 -27.91 36.15
CA VAL A 112 -9.14 -27.79 37.48
C VAL A 112 -10.50 -28.45 37.52
#